data_AF-A0A0G1L1C5-F1
#
_entry.id   AF-A0A0G1L1C5-F1
#
_cell.length_a   1.000
_cell.length_b   1.000
_cell.length_c   1.000
_cell.angle_alpha   90.00
_cell.angle_beta   90.00
_cell.angle_gamma   90.00
#
_symmetry.space_group_name_H-M   'P 1'
#
loop_
_entity.id
_entity.type
_entity.pdbx_description
1 polymer ?
#
loop_
_entity_poly.entity_id
_entity_poly.type
_entity_poly.pdbx_seq_one_letter_code
_entity_poly.pdbx_strand_id
1 'polypeptide(L)'
;MVKIFRSKIFLGLEIVLLVVAIVALIKFSAKNKTIQAEIADWGKQVAMMENENQNLEKRLQEIKQDSYVELEAKKKLNYRRPDETVFVFYEENSQGQEMIGPRPSGRVESDNLSNPTKWWRYFFGSDKRTN
;
A
#
# COMPACT_ATOMS: atom_id res chain seq x y z
N MET A 1 23.26 -74.54 15.04
CA MET A 1 23.22 -73.14 15.48
C MET A 1 24.19 -72.33 14.63
N VAL A 2 23.83 -71.12 14.25
CA VAL A 2 24.06 -70.53 12.93
C VAL A 2 25.54 -70.22 12.59
N LYS A 3 26.19 -71.04 11.73
CA LYS A 3 27.57 -70.82 11.22
C LYS A 3 27.66 -69.83 10.04
N ILE A 4 26.54 -69.41 9.46
CA ILE A 4 26.49 -68.48 8.32
C ILE A 4 26.82 -67.02 8.71
N PHE A 5 26.72 -66.64 9.99
CA PHE A 5 27.09 -65.30 10.49
C PHE A 5 28.60 -65.04 10.55
N ARG A 6 29.46 -66.06 10.39
CA ARG A 6 30.92 -65.89 10.44
C ARG A 6 31.59 -65.74 9.07
N SER A 7 30.81 -65.77 7.99
CA SER A 7 31.33 -65.62 6.64
C SER A 7 31.47 -64.14 6.28
N LYS A 8 32.67 -63.70 5.88
CA LYS A 8 32.93 -62.33 5.40
C LYS A 8 31.98 -61.92 4.24
N ILE A 9 31.47 -62.90 3.52
CA ILE A 9 30.51 -62.73 2.41
C ILE A 9 29.12 -62.33 2.94
N PHE A 10 28.68 -62.94 4.05
CA PHE A 10 27.39 -62.60 4.68
C PHE A 10 27.43 -61.17 5.24
N LEU A 11 28.53 -60.80 5.88
CA LEU A 11 28.75 -59.44 6.39
C LEU A 11 28.77 -58.41 5.25
N GLY A 12 29.41 -58.74 4.12
CA GLY A 12 29.40 -57.89 2.93
C GLY A 12 28.00 -57.71 2.35
N LEU A 13 27.20 -58.78 2.25
CA LEU A 13 25.82 -58.72 1.76
C LEU A 13 24.93 -57.89 2.69
N GLU A 14 25.09 -58.04 4.00
CA GLU A 14 24.36 -57.26 5.00
C GLU A 14 24.68 -55.77 4.90
N ILE A 15 25.95 -55.40 4.72
CA ILE A 15 26.36 -54.01 4.50
C ILE A 15 25.73 -53.45 3.21
N VAL A 16 25.72 -54.23 2.12
CA VAL A 16 25.09 -53.79 0.87
C VAL A 16 23.58 -53.56 1.06
N LEU A 17 22.90 -54.48 1.74
CA LEU A 17 21.48 -54.32 2.08
C LEU A 17 21.22 -53.08 2.93
N LEU A 18 22.07 -52.82 3.93
CA LEU A 18 22.00 -51.61 4.76
C LEU A 18 22.19 -50.34 3.93
N VAL A 19 23.17 -50.30 3.03
CA VAL A 19 23.40 -49.14 2.16
C VAL A 19 22.19 -48.88 1.26
N VAL A 20 21.62 -49.93 0.65
CA VAL A 20 20.40 -49.82 -0.18
C VAL A 20 19.22 -49.29 0.65
N ALA A 21 19.03 -49.80 1.87
CA ALA A 21 17.97 -49.34 2.76
C ALA A 21 18.15 -47.85 3.15
N ILE A 22 19.38 -47.44 3.48
CA ILE A 22 19.70 -46.04 3.81
C ILE A 22 19.40 -45.12 2.61
N VAL A 23 19.82 -45.49 1.41
CA VAL A 23 19.56 -44.70 0.20
C VAL A 23 18.06 -44.60 -0.10
N ALA A 24 17.32 -45.69 0.08
CA ALA A 24 15.87 -45.71 -0.10
C ALA A 24 15.16 -44.78 0.90
N LEU A 25 15.56 -44.80 2.17
CA LEU A 25 15.02 -43.93 3.21
C LEU A 25 15.29 -42.46 2.95
N ILE A 26 16.50 -42.10 2.51
CA ILE A 26 16.86 -40.72 2.15
C ILE A 26 15.99 -40.23 0.98
N LYS A 27 15.86 -41.04 -0.08
CA LYS A 27 15.03 -40.69 -1.25
C LYS A 27 13.55 -40.54 -0.89
N PHE A 28 13.03 -41.40 -0.02
CA PHE A 28 11.64 -41.35 0.43
C PHE A 28 11.37 -40.11 1.28
N SER A 29 12.26 -39.79 2.21
CA SER A 29 12.15 -38.62 3.09
C SER A 29 12.21 -37.30 2.31
N ALA A 30 13.10 -37.22 1.31
CA ALA A 30 13.19 -36.05 0.44
C ALA A 30 11.89 -35.80 -0.35
N LYS A 31 11.30 -36.85 -0.93
CA LYS A 31 10.04 -36.75 -1.69
C LYS A 31 8.86 -36.30 -0.83
N ASN A 32 8.72 -36.81 0.39
CA ASN A 32 7.62 -36.42 1.28
C ASN A 32 7.69 -34.96 1.72
N LYS A 33 8.91 -34.40 1.89
CA LYS A 33 9.07 -32.99 2.27
C LYS A 33 8.69 -32.05 1.12
N THR A 34 9.07 -32.38 -0.11
CA THR A 34 8.74 -31.56 -1.28
C THR A 34 7.23 -31.54 -1.52
N ILE A 35 6.56 -32.69 -1.47
CA ILE A 35 5.10 -32.78 -1.72
C ILE A 35 4.31 -32.00 -0.66
N GLN A 36 4.69 -32.11 0.62
CA GLN A 36 4.00 -31.35 1.67
C GLN A 36 4.26 -29.84 1.57
N ALA A 37 5.45 -29.43 1.14
CA ALA A 37 5.74 -28.02 0.90
C ALA A 37 4.92 -27.47 -0.28
N GLU A 38 4.76 -28.23 -1.36
CA GLU A 38 3.93 -27.85 -2.50
C GLU A 38 2.44 -27.74 -2.12
N ILE A 39 1.92 -28.68 -1.34
CA ILE A 39 0.53 -28.62 -0.83
C ILE A 39 0.33 -27.38 0.07
N ALA A 40 1.30 -27.09 0.95
CA ALA A 40 1.23 -25.92 1.81
C ALA A 40 1.30 -24.60 1.01
N ASP A 41 2.12 -24.56 -0.04
CA ASP A 41 2.23 -23.40 -0.93
C ASP A 41 0.93 -23.18 -1.72
N TRP A 42 0.34 -24.24 -2.30
CA TRP A 42 -0.96 -24.15 -2.96
C TRP A 42 -2.07 -23.71 -2.01
N GLY A 43 -2.09 -24.21 -0.78
CA GLY A 43 -3.03 -23.76 0.25
C GLY A 43 -2.89 -22.27 0.57
N LYS A 44 -1.64 -21.78 0.66
CA LYS A 44 -1.35 -20.36 0.87
C LYS A 44 -1.82 -19.50 -0.31
N GLN A 45 -1.60 -19.95 -1.54
CA GLN A 45 -2.03 -19.25 -2.75
C GLN A 45 -3.57 -19.14 -2.80
N VAL A 46 -4.30 -20.21 -2.48
CA VAL A 46 -5.77 -20.18 -2.41
C VAL A 46 -6.24 -19.18 -1.35
N ALA A 47 -5.65 -19.21 -0.15
CA ALA A 47 -6.02 -18.28 0.91
C ALA A 47 -5.75 -16.81 0.54
N MET A 48 -4.66 -16.53 -0.18
CA MET A 48 -4.35 -15.20 -0.71
C MET A 48 -5.39 -14.76 -1.74
N MET A 49 -5.71 -15.60 -2.72
CA MET A 49 -6.70 -15.29 -3.75
C MET A 49 -8.10 -15.04 -3.16
N GLU A 50 -8.49 -15.82 -2.15
CA GLU A 50 -9.79 -15.64 -1.50
C GLU A 50 -9.85 -14.32 -0.70
N ASN A 51 -8.76 -13.96 -0.03
CA ASN A 51 -8.66 -12.67 0.65
C ASN A 51 -8.71 -11.49 -0.33
N GLU A 52 -8.00 -11.59 -1.45
CA GLU A 52 -8.02 -10.59 -2.51
C GLU A 52 -9.42 -10.45 -3.10
N ASN A 53 -10.11 -11.56 -3.36
CA ASN A 53 -11.46 -11.53 -3.89
C ASN A 53 -12.43 -10.85 -2.91
N GLN A 54 -12.37 -11.19 -1.61
CA GLN A 54 -13.19 -10.53 -0.59
C GLN A 54 -12.91 -9.02 -0.48
N ASN A 55 -11.65 -8.61 -0.59
CA ASN A 55 -11.27 -7.19 -0.58
C ASN A 55 -11.79 -6.45 -1.82
N LEU A 56 -11.70 -7.07 -2.99
CA LEU A 56 -12.24 -6.53 -4.23
C LEU A 56 -13.77 -6.40 -4.15
N GLU A 57 -14.47 -7.40 -3.62
CA GLU A 57 -15.92 -7.33 -3.41
C GLU A 57 -16.32 -6.18 -2.48
N LYS A 58 -15.60 -5.98 -1.36
CA LYS A 58 -15.84 -4.84 -0.45
C LYS A 58 -15.69 -3.51 -1.16
N ARG A 59 -14.60 -3.32 -1.92
CA ARG A 59 -14.39 -2.09 -2.70
C ARG A 59 -15.47 -1.87 -3.74
N LEU A 60 -15.93 -2.95 -4.38
CA LEU A 60 -16.97 -2.89 -5.39
C LEU A 60 -18.32 -2.51 -4.75
N GLN A 61 -18.60 -3.00 -3.54
CA GLN A 61 -19.74 -2.56 -2.74
C GLN A 61 -19.63 -1.09 -2.35
N GLU A 62 -18.48 -0.63 -1.88
CA GLU A 62 -18.23 0.78 -1.55
C GLU A 62 -18.48 1.70 -2.75
N ILE A 63 -17.93 1.36 -3.93
CA ILE A 63 -18.09 2.15 -5.16
C ILE A 63 -19.54 2.18 -5.65
N LYS A 64 -20.29 1.09 -5.45
CA LYS A 64 -21.70 0.99 -5.86
C LYS A 64 -22.64 1.81 -4.98
N GLN A 65 -22.21 2.24 -3.80
CA GLN A 65 -23.05 3.08 -2.95
C GLN A 65 -23.11 4.51 -3.50
N ASP A 66 -24.32 5.08 -3.55
CA ASP A 66 -24.54 6.47 -3.97
C ASP A 66 -23.72 7.47 -3.13
N SER A 67 -23.43 7.11 -1.88
CA SER A 67 -22.55 7.87 -0.98
C SER A 67 -21.14 8.05 -1.55
N TYR A 68 -20.58 7.03 -2.21
CA TYR A 68 -19.26 7.11 -2.84
C TYR A 68 -19.25 8.05 -4.04
N VAL A 69 -20.29 7.98 -4.87
CA VAL A 69 -20.47 8.89 -6.02
C VAL A 69 -20.59 10.34 -5.54
N GLU A 70 -21.36 10.58 -4.48
CA GLU A 70 -21.52 11.90 -3.89
C GLU A 70 -20.20 12.43 -3.32
N LEU A 71 -19.44 11.58 -2.63
CA LEU A 71 -18.17 11.93 -1.99
C LEU A 71 -17.08 12.23 -3.03
N GLU A 72 -17.04 11.46 -4.12
CA GLU A 72 -16.16 11.73 -5.27
C GLU A 72 -16.57 13.01 -6.01
N ALA A 73 -17.87 13.28 -6.18
CA ALA A 73 -18.35 14.53 -6.79
C ALA A 73 -18.00 15.75 -5.91
N LYS A 74 -18.17 15.64 -4.59
CA LYS A 74 -17.75 16.68 -3.63
C LYS A 74 -16.26 16.97 -3.73
N LYS A 75 -15.41 15.92 -3.77
CA LYS A 75 -13.95 16.06 -3.86
C LYS A 75 -13.46 16.61 -5.20
N LYS A 76 -13.97 16.08 -6.31
CA LYS A 76 -13.44 16.36 -7.66
C LYS A 76 -14.10 17.56 -8.32
N LEU A 77 -15.39 17.76 -8.07
CA LEU A 77 -16.19 18.79 -8.73
C LEU A 77 -16.56 19.94 -7.80
N ASN A 78 -16.11 19.92 -6.53
CA ASN A 78 -16.61 20.79 -5.48
C ASN A 78 -18.15 20.80 -5.43
N TYR A 79 -18.75 19.65 -5.77
CA TYR A 79 -20.20 19.49 -5.86
C TYR A 79 -20.82 19.75 -4.49
N ARG A 80 -21.88 20.57 -4.47
CA ARG A 80 -22.67 20.88 -3.28
C ARG A 80 -24.12 20.64 -3.60
N ARG A 81 -24.83 20.00 -2.67
CA ARG A 81 -26.27 19.85 -2.83
C ARG A 81 -26.96 21.22 -2.63
N PRO A 82 -28.09 21.48 -3.30
CA PRO A 82 -28.79 22.77 -3.21
C PRO A 82 -29.24 23.14 -1.79
N ASP A 83 -29.43 22.14 -0.94
CA ASP A 83 -29.86 22.23 0.45
C ASP A 83 -28.70 22.28 1.47
N GLU A 84 -27.44 22.29 1.01
CA GLU A 84 -26.25 22.23 1.87
C GLU A 84 -25.60 23.61 2.07
N THR A 85 -25.44 24.02 3.34
CA THR A 85 -24.77 25.28 3.70
C THR A 85 -23.30 25.03 4.05
N VAL A 86 -22.37 25.68 3.33
CA VAL A 86 -20.93 25.53 3.56
C VAL A 86 -20.38 26.71 4.36
N PHE A 87 -19.76 26.41 5.50
CA PHE A 87 -19.08 27.38 6.35
C PHE A 87 -17.57 27.36 6.06
N VAL A 88 -16.99 28.53 5.82
CA VAL A 88 -15.54 28.72 5.73
C VAL A 88 -15.10 29.41 7.01
N PHE A 89 -14.32 28.70 7.83
CA PHE A 89 -13.72 29.27 9.03
C PHE A 89 -12.35 29.85 8.67
N TYR A 90 -12.18 31.14 8.92
CA TYR A 90 -10.88 31.79 8.84
C TYR A 90 -10.27 31.77 10.26
N GLU A 91 -9.05 31.26 10.41
CA GLU A 91 -8.33 31.38 11.67
C GLU A 91 -8.02 32.85 11.91
N GLU A 92 -8.58 33.40 12.99
CA GLU A 92 -8.35 34.76 13.44
C GLU A 92 -6.96 34.87 14.08
N ASN A 93 -5.94 34.85 13.25
CA ASN A 93 -4.62 35.38 13.57
C ASN A 93 -4.22 36.41 12.53
N SER A 94 -5.01 37.48 12.43
CA SER A 94 -4.53 38.79 12.02
C SER A 94 -5.58 39.81 12.39
N GLN A 95 -5.20 40.73 13.28
CA GLN A 95 -5.96 41.93 13.57
C GLN A 95 -6.25 42.67 12.26
N GLY A 96 -7.55 42.84 11.99
CA GLY A 96 -8.10 43.86 11.11
C GLY A 96 -7.96 43.60 9.60
N GLN A 97 -9.02 43.08 8.98
CA GLN A 97 -9.60 43.78 7.84
C GLN A 97 -11.06 43.35 7.59
N GLU A 98 -11.87 44.40 7.45
CA GLU A 98 -13.32 44.37 7.38
C GLU A 98 -13.86 43.57 6.20
N MET A 99 -15.04 43.01 6.42
CA MET A 99 -15.90 42.44 5.40
C MET A 99 -16.12 43.44 4.26
N ILE A 100 -15.77 43.06 3.02
CA ILE A 100 -16.18 43.81 1.83
C ILE A 100 -17.33 43.08 1.15
N GLY A 101 -18.54 43.41 1.58
CA GLY A 101 -19.62 43.71 0.64
C GLY A 101 -19.32 45.04 -0.08
N PRO A 102 -19.96 45.34 -1.22
CA PRO A 102 -19.47 46.38 -2.11
C PRO A 102 -19.67 47.78 -1.50
N ARG A 103 -18.58 48.47 -1.21
CA ARG A 103 -18.59 49.94 -0.99
C ARG A 103 -17.49 50.64 -1.79
N PRO A 104 -17.81 51.81 -2.37
CA PRO A 104 -17.02 52.46 -3.39
C PRO A 104 -15.91 53.35 -2.80
N SER A 105 -14.90 53.60 -3.64
CA SER A 105 -13.91 54.68 -3.54
C SER A 105 -13.06 54.75 -2.26
N GLY A 106 -11.91 54.09 -2.30
CA GLY A 106 -10.73 54.42 -1.49
C GLY A 106 -9.50 54.00 -2.29
N ARG A 107 -8.66 54.97 -2.67
CA ARG A 107 -7.45 54.75 -3.46
C ARG A 107 -6.57 53.70 -2.80
N VAL A 108 -6.34 52.60 -3.49
CA VAL A 108 -5.23 51.70 -3.18
C VAL A 108 -3.97 52.46 -3.56
N GLU A 109 -3.12 52.77 -2.59
CA GLU A 109 -1.76 53.22 -2.84
C GLU A 109 -1.04 52.05 -3.53
N SER A 110 -1.08 52.06 -4.85
CA SER A 110 -0.44 51.03 -5.66
C SER A 110 1.05 51.29 -5.61
N ASP A 111 1.80 50.39 -4.97
CA ASP A 111 3.20 50.22 -5.33
C ASP A 111 3.25 50.03 -6.85
N ASN A 112 3.76 51.06 -7.53
CA ASN A 112 3.72 51.24 -8.98
C ASN A 112 4.74 50.34 -9.69
N LEU A 113 4.78 49.08 -9.29
CA LEU A 113 5.59 48.05 -9.91
C LEU A 113 4.70 47.29 -10.91
N SER A 114 5.22 47.15 -12.13
CA SER A 114 4.59 46.33 -13.15
C SER A 114 4.44 44.88 -12.64
N ASN A 115 3.37 44.21 -13.07
CA ASN A 115 3.12 42.82 -12.67
C ASN A 115 4.32 41.90 -12.92
N PRO A 116 5.03 41.97 -14.07
CA PRO A 116 6.24 41.18 -14.29
C PRO A 116 7.32 41.38 -13.22
N THR A 117 7.52 42.62 -12.76
CA THR A 117 8.53 42.94 -11.73
C THR A 117 8.16 42.34 -10.37
N LYS A 118 6.86 42.30 -10.05
CA LYS A 118 6.36 41.67 -8.81
C LYS A 118 6.64 40.17 -8.81
N TRP A 119 6.36 39.49 -9.93
CA TRP A 119 6.64 38.06 -10.09
C TRP A 119 8.14 37.76 -10.02
N TRP A 120 8.97 38.56 -10.68
CA TRP A 120 10.41 38.36 -10.65
C TRP A 120 10.99 38.46 -9.24
N ARG A 121 10.53 39.43 -8.45
CA ARG A 121 10.94 39.58 -7.04
C ARG A 121 10.47 38.41 -6.18
N TYR A 122 9.30 37.86 -6.44
CA TYR A 122 8.79 36.71 -5.71
C TYR A 122 9.63 35.44 -5.97
N PHE A 123 10.00 35.20 -7.23
CA PHE A 123 10.72 33.97 -7.60
C PHE A 123 12.25 34.06 -7.40
N PHE A 124 12.82 35.26 -7.50
CA PHE A 124 14.28 35.45 -7.53
C PHE A 124 14.79 36.54 -6.59
N GLY A 125 13.90 37.19 -5.82
CA GLY A 125 14.29 38.16 -4.80
C GLY A 125 15.04 37.45 -3.67
N SER A 126 16.32 37.77 -3.53
CA SER A 126 17.22 37.14 -2.56
C SER A 126 16.73 37.40 -1.13
N ASP A 127 16.36 36.34 -0.42
CA ASP A 127 16.12 36.41 1.01
C ASP A 127 17.47 36.63 1.71
N LYS A 128 17.69 37.81 2.29
CA LYS A 128 18.77 38.00 3.26
C LYS A 128 18.35 37.39 4.60
N ARG A 129 18.18 36.07 4.62
CA ARG A 129 18.19 35.25 5.84
C ARG A 129 19.55 34.58 5.98
N THR A 130 20.57 35.41 6.18
CA THR A 130 21.82 35.01 6.84
C THR A 130 22.20 36.11 7.82
N ASN A 131 21.71 36.00 9.04
CA ASN A 131 22.48 36.24 10.25
C ASN A 131 21.83 35.44 11.39
#